data_AF-A0A5M9K5U6-F1
#
_entry.id   AF-A0A5M9K5U6-F1
#
_cell.length_a   1.000
_cell.length_b   1.000
_cell.length_c   1.000
_cell.angle_alpha   90.00
_cell.angle_beta   90.00
_cell.angle_gamma   90.00
#
_symmetry.space_group_name_H-M   'P 1'
#
loop_
_entity.id
_entity.type
_entity.pdbx_description
1 polymer ?
#
loop_
_entity_poly.entity_id
_entity_poly.type
_entity_poly.pdbx_seq_one_letter_code
_entity_poly.pdbx_strand_id
1 'polypeptide(L)'
;MPGGHEIKSWQFWRLTCFPLGRLREYQVIGRHLPSEANPAPKLYRMRIFAPNTVVAKSRFWYFLMKLRKVKKANGEIVSLNEISEKRPQKVKNFGIWIRYDSRSGTHNMYKEYREMSRTDAVEALYQDMAARHRSRFRSIHILKVVEIEKTEDVKRPYIKQLLEKDLKFPLPHQTINFLLSVSWHKSGLGGSNIGVFPCISERCFSLISMNGITSSK
;
A
#
# COMPACT_ATOMS: atom_id res chain seq x y z
N MET A 1 -51.36 13.65 -19.08
CA MET A 1 -49.95 14.07 -18.94
C MET A 1 -49.31 13.28 -17.81
N PRO A 2 -48.39 12.34 -18.08
CA PRO A 2 -47.72 11.61 -17.00
C PRO A 2 -46.51 12.40 -16.52
N GLY A 3 -46.43 12.60 -15.20
CA GLY A 3 -45.30 13.23 -14.52
C GLY A 3 -44.08 12.32 -14.51
N GLY A 4 -42.96 12.82 -15.03
CA GLY A 4 -41.66 12.18 -14.93
C GLY A 4 -41.03 12.46 -13.57
N HIS A 5 -40.96 11.44 -12.71
CA HIS A 5 -40.10 11.45 -11.54
C HIS A 5 -38.65 11.29 -12.00
N GLU A 6 -37.88 12.37 -11.88
CA GLU A 6 -36.44 12.40 -12.09
C GLU A 6 -35.72 11.58 -11.01
N ILE A 7 -35.33 10.36 -11.37
CA ILE A 7 -34.50 9.49 -10.54
C ILE A 7 -33.12 10.14 -10.47
N LYS A 8 -32.87 10.90 -9.41
CA LYS A 8 -31.52 11.41 -9.08
C LYS A 8 -30.60 10.21 -8.93
N SER A 9 -29.79 9.99 -9.95
CA SER A 9 -28.75 8.97 -9.97
C SER A 9 -27.80 9.25 -8.81
N TRP A 10 -27.92 8.44 -7.77
CA TRP A 10 -26.91 8.37 -6.74
C TRP A 10 -25.62 7.95 -7.43
N GLN A 11 -24.69 8.89 -7.55
CA GLN A 11 -23.34 8.62 -8.03
C GLN A 11 -22.76 7.56 -7.11
N PHE A 12 -22.88 6.32 -7.60
CA PHE A 12 -22.27 5.13 -7.09
C PHE A 12 -20.80 5.46 -6.94
N TRP A 13 -20.31 5.59 -5.70
CA TRP A 13 -18.89 5.72 -5.44
C TRP A 13 -18.25 4.46 -5.98
N ARG A 14 -17.77 4.54 -7.23
CA ARG A 14 -16.92 3.54 -7.87
C ARG A 14 -15.87 3.20 -6.83
N LEU A 15 -15.88 1.96 -6.38
CA LEU A 15 -14.76 1.34 -5.68
C LEU A 15 -13.62 1.24 -6.70
N THR A 16 -13.02 2.38 -7.03
CA THR A 16 -11.69 2.39 -7.62
C THR A 16 -10.79 1.83 -6.53
N CYS A 17 -10.45 0.56 -6.69
CA CYS A 17 -9.19 0.04 -6.20
C CYS A 17 -8.11 0.89 -6.89
N PHE A 18 -7.84 2.07 -6.34
CA PHE A 18 -6.57 2.71 -6.64
C PHE A 18 -5.53 1.70 -6.15
N PRO A 19 -4.63 1.21 -7.02
CA PRO A 19 -3.42 0.59 -6.50
C PRO A 19 -2.89 1.58 -5.46
N LEU A 20 -2.63 1.12 -4.23
CA LEU A 20 -2.08 1.96 -3.19
C LEU A 20 -0.76 2.48 -3.75
N GLY A 21 -0.80 3.68 -4.34
CA GLY A 21 0.40 4.36 -4.81
C GLY A 21 1.35 4.50 -3.63
N ARG A 22 2.65 4.54 -3.93
CA ARG A 22 3.72 4.63 -2.92
C ARG A 22 3.31 5.60 -1.81
N LEU A 23 3.31 5.10 -0.57
CA LEU A 23 2.85 5.87 0.57
C LEU A 23 3.86 6.98 0.88
N ARG A 24 3.34 8.17 1.18
CA ARG A 24 4.10 9.31 1.68
C ARG A 24 3.66 9.62 3.09
N GLU A 25 4.55 10.20 3.86
CA GLU A 25 4.19 10.70 5.19
C GLU A 25 3.87 12.18 5.14
N TYR A 26 2.71 12.54 5.66
CA TYR A 26 2.29 13.92 5.84
C TYR A 26 2.14 14.24 7.32
N GLN A 27 2.68 15.38 7.71
CA GLN A 27 2.30 16.07 8.93
C GLN A 27 1.15 17.02 8.62
N VAL A 28 0.00 16.73 9.20
CA VAL A 28 -1.20 17.56 9.10
C VAL A 28 -1.44 18.23 10.44
N ILE A 29 -1.54 19.56 10.43
CA ILE A 29 -1.92 20.35 11.60
C ILE A 29 -3.25 21.02 11.31
N GLY A 30 -4.20 20.88 12.22
CA GLY A 30 -5.51 21.52 12.13
C GLY A 30 -6.02 21.99 13.49
N ARG A 31 -7.01 22.87 13.44
CA ARG A 31 -7.64 23.48 14.62
C ARG A 31 -9.13 23.70 14.37
N HIS A 32 -9.86 24.01 15.43
CA HIS A 32 -11.21 24.57 15.28
C HIS A 32 -11.15 25.95 14.63
N LEU A 33 -12.24 26.36 13.96
CA LEU A 33 -12.38 27.74 13.54
C LEU A 33 -12.37 28.66 14.77
N PRO A 34 -11.57 29.74 14.76
CA PRO A 34 -11.63 30.75 15.82
C PRO A 34 -13.04 31.32 15.96
N SER A 35 -13.49 31.51 17.19
CA SER A 35 -14.79 32.11 17.54
C SER A 35 -14.58 33.19 18.60
N GLU A 36 -15.52 34.11 18.79
CA GLU A 36 -15.42 35.17 19.80
C GLU A 36 -15.17 34.61 21.21
N ALA A 37 -15.77 33.46 21.53
CA ALA A 37 -15.57 32.76 22.80
C ALA A 37 -14.19 32.08 22.92
N ASN A 38 -13.53 31.76 21.80
CA ASN A 38 -12.21 31.13 21.80
C ASN A 38 -11.39 31.60 20.59
N PRO A 39 -10.67 32.73 20.71
CA PRO A 39 -9.91 33.30 19.61
C PRO A 39 -8.66 32.48 19.26
N ALA A 40 -8.13 31.68 20.20
CA ALA A 40 -6.91 30.89 20.03
C ALA A 40 -7.18 29.39 20.28
N PRO A 41 -7.90 28.70 19.37
CA PRO A 41 -8.22 27.28 19.53
C PRO A 41 -6.96 26.40 19.48
N LYS A 42 -6.99 25.30 20.24
CA LYS A 42 -5.88 24.34 20.35
C LYS A 42 -5.54 23.72 18.98
N LEU A 43 -4.24 23.68 18.68
CA LEU A 43 -3.72 23.02 17.48
C LEU A 43 -3.54 21.52 17.71
N TYR A 44 -3.99 20.72 16.75
CA TYR A 44 -3.81 19.27 16.72
C TYR A 44 -2.88 18.89 15.57
N ARG A 45 -1.84 18.11 15.88
CA ARG A 45 -0.87 17.60 14.91
C ARG A 45 -1.01 16.08 14.78
N MET A 46 -1.09 15.58 13.56
CA MET A 46 -1.09 14.16 13.26
C MET A 46 -0.10 13.83 12.16
N ARG A 47 0.51 12.65 12.23
CA ARG A 47 1.32 12.06 11.16
C ARG A 47 0.46 11.05 10.43
N ILE A 48 0.32 11.21 9.13
CA ILE A 48 -0.60 10.42 8.30
C ILE A 48 0.16 9.85 7.12
N PHE A 49 0.05 8.54 6.95
CA PHE A 49 0.57 7.83 5.79
C PHE A 49 -0.52 7.74 4.73
N ALA A 50 -0.29 8.34 3.57
CA ALA A 50 -1.27 8.40 2.48
C ALA A 50 -0.55 8.52 1.13
N PRO A 51 -1.20 8.12 0.02
CA PRO A 51 -0.61 8.28 -1.32
C PRO A 51 -0.55 9.75 -1.77
N ASN A 52 -1.53 10.56 -1.36
CA ASN A 52 -1.63 11.97 -1.76
C ASN A 52 -2.12 12.86 -0.61
N THR A 53 -1.99 14.17 -0.81
CA THR A 53 -2.40 15.19 0.17
C THR A 53 -3.91 15.20 0.43
N VAL A 54 -4.73 14.91 -0.58
CA VAL A 54 -6.21 14.89 -0.45
C VAL A 54 -6.66 13.77 0.49
N VAL A 55 -6.12 12.57 0.32
CA VAL A 55 -6.36 11.42 1.21
C VAL A 55 -5.81 11.70 2.60
N ALA A 56 -4.65 12.37 2.71
CA ALA A 56 -4.10 12.77 4.01
C ALA A 56 -5.07 13.71 4.77
N LYS A 57 -5.60 14.75 4.11
CA LYS A 57 -6.60 15.66 4.68
C LYS A 57 -7.87 14.90 5.09
N SER A 58 -8.35 13.99 4.25
CA SER A 58 -9.54 13.17 4.54
C SER A 58 -9.33 12.29 5.78
N ARG A 59 -8.19 11.61 5.87
CA ARG A 59 -7.82 10.79 7.03
C ARG A 59 -7.64 11.61 8.30
N PHE A 60 -7.10 12.82 8.20
CA PHE A 60 -6.98 13.73 9.34
C PHE A 60 -8.35 14.01 9.97
N TRP A 61 -9.33 14.42 9.16
CA TRP A 61 -10.68 14.69 9.64
C TRP A 61 -11.37 13.43 10.18
N TYR A 62 -11.15 12.27 9.57
CA TYR A 62 -11.66 11.00 10.06
C TYR A 62 -11.20 10.71 11.50
N PHE A 63 -9.90 10.86 11.77
CA PHE A 63 -9.37 10.63 13.11
C PHE A 63 -9.74 11.73 14.10
N LEU A 64 -9.72 12.99 13.68
CA LEU A 64 -10.05 14.12 14.56
C LEU A 64 -11.50 14.08 15.04
N MET A 65 -12.42 13.64 14.17
CA MET A 65 -13.82 13.41 14.54
C MET A 65 -13.95 12.31 15.60
N LYS A 66 -13.21 11.20 15.47
CA LYS A 66 -13.24 10.11 16.44
C LYS A 66 -12.62 10.48 17.79
N LEU A 67 -11.55 11.26 17.79
CA LEU A 67 -10.80 11.59 19.00
C LEU A 67 -11.35 12.82 19.74
N ARG A 68 -11.77 13.85 19.01
CA ARG A 68 -12.11 15.17 19.56
C ARG A 68 -13.48 15.69 19.10
N LYS A 69 -14.27 14.87 18.39
CA LYS A 69 -15.61 15.22 17.88
C LYS A 69 -15.65 16.48 17.00
N VAL A 70 -14.51 16.83 16.38
CA VAL A 70 -14.40 17.97 15.47
C VAL A 70 -14.79 17.55 14.07
N LYS A 71 -15.71 18.29 13.45
CA LYS A 71 -16.12 18.09 12.06
C LYS A 71 -15.33 19.00 11.13
N LYS A 72 -15.15 18.57 9.87
CA LYS A 72 -14.49 19.36 8.81
C LYS A 72 -15.13 20.74 8.62
N ALA A 73 -16.44 20.88 8.83
CA ALA A 73 -17.15 22.16 8.69
C ALA A 73 -16.77 23.20 9.76
N ASN A 74 -16.38 22.75 10.96
CA ASN A 74 -16.14 23.62 12.12
C ASN A 74 -14.65 23.78 12.41
N GLY A 75 -13.79 23.43 11.46
CA GLY A 75 -12.35 23.46 11.63
C GLY A 75 -11.62 23.67 10.31
N GLU A 76 -10.37 24.05 10.44
CA GLU A 76 -9.48 24.31 9.31
C GLU A 76 -8.16 23.56 9.47
N ILE A 77 -7.51 23.31 8.33
CA ILE A 77 -6.15 22.76 8.29
C ILE A 77 -5.19 23.95 8.19
N VAL A 78 -4.35 24.10 9.20
CA VAL A 78 -3.36 25.20 9.30
C VAL A 78 -2.17 24.94 8.39
N SER A 79 -1.64 23.71 8.42
CA SER A 79 -0.47 23.34 7.62
C SER A 79 -0.51 21.88 7.21
N LEU A 80 -0.03 21.59 6.01
CA LEU A 80 0.20 20.24 5.51
C LEU A 80 1.62 20.16 4.94
N ASN A 81 2.48 19.41 5.63
CA ASN A 81 3.88 19.27 5.25
C ASN A 81 4.20 17.81 4.96
N GLU A 82 4.84 17.51 3.84
CA GLU A 82 5.39 16.18 3.57
C GLU A 82 6.69 15.99 4.38
N ILE A 83 6.80 14.88 5.11
CA ILE A 83 8.01 14.54 5.88
C ILE A 83 8.76 13.46 5.13
N SER A 84 9.97 13.79 4.68
CA SER A 84 10.93 12.83 4.18
C SER A 84 11.73 12.19 5.31
N GLU A 85 12.26 10.99 5.05
CA GLU A 85 13.13 10.30 6.00
C GLU A 85 14.48 11.02 6.13
N LYS A 86 15.00 11.16 7.35
CA LYS A 86 16.25 11.91 7.59
C LYS A 86 17.48 11.23 6.98
N ARG A 87 17.50 9.90 6.97
CA ARG A 87 18.62 9.07 6.49
C ARG A 87 18.08 7.92 5.65
N PRO A 88 17.78 8.15 4.35
CA PRO A 88 17.09 7.17 3.51
C PRO A 88 17.95 5.96 3.12
N GLN A 89 19.27 6.01 3.29
CA GLN A 89 20.18 4.90 2.94
C GLN A 89 20.52 4.00 4.14
N LYS A 90 20.05 4.35 5.34
CA LYS A 90 20.33 3.57 6.55
C LYS A 90 19.19 2.58 6.77
N VAL A 91 19.52 1.29 6.84
CA VAL A 91 18.57 0.25 7.26
C VAL A 91 18.26 0.43 8.74
N LYS A 92 16.96 0.40 9.08
CA LYS A 92 16.45 0.63 10.42
C LYS A 92 15.46 -0.46 10.80
N ASN A 93 15.25 -0.62 12.09
CA ASN A 93 14.18 -1.47 12.62
C ASN A 93 13.06 -0.56 13.12
N PHE A 94 11.82 -0.84 12.73
CA PHE A 94 10.65 -0.05 13.09
C PHE A 94 9.67 -0.89 13.90
N GLY A 95 9.27 -0.39 15.06
CA GLY A 95 8.14 -0.89 15.83
C GLY A 95 6.87 -0.14 15.46
N ILE A 96 5.83 -0.89 15.10
CA ILE A 96 4.53 -0.35 14.70
C ILE A 96 3.43 -0.91 15.59
N TRP A 97 2.72 -0.01 16.25
CA TRP A 97 1.51 -0.32 16.99
C TRP A 97 0.31 -0.05 16.10
N ILE A 98 -0.53 -1.05 15.93
CA ILE A 98 -1.76 -0.95 15.15
C ILE A 98 -2.97 -1.32 15.99
N ARG A 99 -4.08 -0.70 15.67
CA ARG A 99 -5.42 -1.21 15.98
C ARG A 99 -6.05 -1.58 14.65
N TYR A 100 -6.59 -2.78 14.53
CA TYR A 100 -7.26 -3.20 13.32
C TYR A 100 -8.59 -3.88 13.63
N ASP A 101 -9.50 -3.78 12.67
CA ASP A 101 -10.81 -4.41 12.73
C ASP A 101 -10.75 -5.72 11.93
N SER A 102 -10.89 -6.83 12.64
CA SER A 102 -11.06 -8.16 12.06
C SER A 102 -12.53 -8.39 11.69
N ARG A 103 -12.85 -9.60 11.21
CA ARG A 103 -14.25 -9.99 10.94
C ARG A 103 -15.06 -10.17 12.23
N SER A 104 -14.39 -10.49 13.33
CA SER A 104 -15.03 -10.85 14.60
C SER A 104 -14.95 -9.74 15.65
N GLY A 105 -14.03 -8.78 15.50
CA GLY A 105 -13.86 -7.70 16.47
C GLY A 105 -12.63 -6.84 16.21
N THR A 106 -12.37 -5.89 17.11
CA THR A 106 -11.24 -4.96 16.99
C THR A 106 -10.09 -5.42 17.88
N HIS A 107 -8.88 -5.51 17.33
CA HIS A 107 -7.71 -5.99 18.06
C HIS A 107 -6.53 -5.01 17.94
N ASN A 108 -5.73 -4.95 18.99
CA ASN A 108 -4.46 -4.24 18.98
C ASN A 108 -3.34 -5.22 18.64
N MET A 109 -2.40 -4.82 17.82
CA MET A 109 -1.20 -5.59 17.51
C MET A 109 0.04 -4.71 17.53
N TYR A 110 1.16 -5.36 17.78
CA TYR A 110 2.49 -4.79 17.63
C TYR A 110 3.25 -5.61 16.59
N LYS A 111 3.82 -4.96 15.58
CA LYS A 111 4.64 -5.61 14.54
C LYS A 111 5.94 -4.85 14.34
N GLU A 112 6.97 -5.56 13.89
CA GLU A 112 8.28 -5.00 13.64
C GLU A 112 8.67 -5.23 12.18
N TYR A 113 9.25 -4.21 11.54
CA TYR A 113 9.71 -4.28 10.16
C TYR A 113 11.13 -3.74 10.06
N ARG A 114 11.93 -4.33 9.18
CA ARG A 114 13.30 -3.88 8.89
C ARG A 114 13.31 -3.24 7.51
N GLU A 115 13.36 -1.91 7.46
CA GLU A 115 13.24 -1.12 6.23
C GLU A 115 14.13 0.12 6.29
N MET A 116 14.33 0.78 5.15
CA MET A 116 15.13 2.03 5.09
C MET A 116 14.33 3.27 5.51
N SER A 117 13.01 3.24 5.35
CA SER A 117 12.14 4.38 5.65
C SER A 117 10.87 3.94 6.39
N ARG A 118 10.25 4.89 7.09
CA ARG A 118 8.98 4.65 7.79
C ARG A 118 7.80 4.46 6.83
N THR A 119 7.85 5.09 5.65
CA THR A 119 6.84 4.89 4.61
C THR A 119 6.87 3.47 4.09
N ASP A 120 8.07 2.93 3.82
CA ASP A 120 8.23 1.56 3.32
C ASP A 120 7.86 0.54 4.41
N ALA A 121 8.20 0.82 5.68
CA ALA A 121 7.77 -0.01 6.81
C ALA A 121 6.25 -0.09 6.95
N VAL A 122 5.56 1.03 6.76
CA VAL A 122 4.08 1.08 6.78
C VAL A 122 3.48 0.40 5.54
N GLU A 123 4.14 0.49 4.38
CA GLU A 123 3.73 -0.21 3.17
C GLU A 123 3.84 -1.73 3.35
N ALA A 124 4.98 -2.22 3.86
CA ALA A 124 5.18 -3.62 4.22
C ALA A 124 4.13 -4.11 5.24
N LEU A 125 3.79 -3.27 6.24
CA LEU A 125 2.71 -3.54 7.17
C LEU A 125 1.36 -3.71 6.48
N TYR A 126 1.00 -2.82 5.55
CA TYR A 126 -0.27 -2.94 4.83
C TYR A 126 -0.32 -4.22 3.98
N GLN A 127 0.78 -4.58 3.32
CA GLN A 127 0.86 -5.83 2.54
C GLN A 127 0.75 -7.06 3.44
N ASP A 128 1.45 -7.07 4.57
CA ASP A 128 1.40 -8.15 5.55
C ASP A 128 -0.02 -8.33 6.13
N MET A 129 -0.68 -7.24 6.52
CA MET A 129 -2.05 -7.28 7.04
C MET A 129 -3.06 -7.72 5.97
N ALA A 130 -2.84 -7.37 4.70
CA ALA A 130 -3.66 -7.84 3.59
C ALA A 130 -3.45 -9.34 3.33
N ALA A 131 -2.20 -9.83 3.38
CA ALA A 131 -1.87 -11.22 3.11
C ALA A 131 -2.32 -12.16 4.24
N ARG A 132 -1.92 -11.88 5.49
CA ARG A 132 -2.14 -12.78 6.63
C ARG A 132 -3.53 -12.66 7.25
N HIS A 133 -4.06 -11.45 7.30
CA HIS A 133 -5.32 -11.16 8.01
C HIS A 133 -6.43 -10.62 7.09
N ARG A 134 -6.20 -10.56 5.77
CA ARG A 134 -7.15 -10.04 4.77
C ARG A 134 -7.70 -8.66 5.14
N SER A 135 -6.91 -7.88 5.87
CA SER A 135 -7.29 -6.58 6.40
C SER A 135 -6.95 -5.50 5.38
N ARG A 136 -7.96 -4.70 5.01
CA ARG A 136 -7.81 -3.62 4.02
C ARG A 136 -7.35 -2.32 4.70
N PHE A 137 -6.82 -1.39 3.90
CA PHE A 137 -6.39 -0.05 4.35
C PHE A 137 -7.41 0.69 5.24
N ARG A 138 -8.71 0.55 4.96
CA ARG A 138 -9.77 1.21 5.73
C ARG A 138 -9.93 0.68 7.17
N SER A 139 -9.55 -0.57 7.41
CA SER A 139 -9.79 -1.31 8.66
C SER A 139 -8.56 -1.31 9.59
N ILE A 140 -7.52 -0.56 9.24
CA ILE A 140 -6.26 -0.51 10.00
C ILE A 140 -6.03 0.93 10.42
N HIS A 141 -5.84 1.12 11.73
CA HIS A 141 -5.41 2.37 12.34
C HIS A 141 -4.00 2.20 12.88
N ILE A 142 -3.08 3.04 12.40
CA ILE A 142 -1.71 3.08 12.91
C ILE A 142 -1.71 3.98 14.14
N LEU A 143 -1.37 3.42 15.29
CA LEU A 143 -1.32 4.14 16.57
C LEU A 143 0.01 4.89 16.70
N LYS A 144 1.11 4.19 16.43
CA LYS A 144 2.46 4.73 16.59
C LYS A 144 3.44 3.98 15.68
N VAL A 145 4.38 4.71 15.11
CA VAL A 145 5.55 4.19 14.40
C VAL A 145 6.79 4.74 15.07
N VAL A 146 7.71 3.88 15.48
CA VAL A 146 8.94 4.26 16.19
C VAL A 146 10.12 3.51 15.60
N GLU A 147 11.24 4.20 15.41
CA GLU A 147 12.53 3.57 15.11
C GLU A 147 13.09 2.93 16.40
N ILE A 148 13.41 1.65 16.34
CA ILE A 148 14.04 0.92 17.44
C ILE A 148 15.54 1.13 17.30
N GLU A 149 16.12 1.93 18.21
CA GLU A 149 17.54 2.32 18.14
C GLU A 149 18.47 1.21 18.62
N LYS A 150 18.09 0.50 19.69
CA LYS A 150 18.88 -0.60 20.26
C LYS A 150 18.48 -1.93 19.66
N THR A 151 19.46 -2.71 19.26
CA THR A 151 19.28 -4.07 18.73
C THR A 151 18.60 -5.00 19.74
N GLU A 152 18.83 -4.80 21.03
CA GLU A 152 18.28 -5.59 22.15
C GLU A 152 16.76 -5.43 22.33
N ASP A 153 16.23 -4.26 21.97
CA ASP A 153 14.81 -3.94 22.13
C ASP A 153 13.91 -4.59 21.06
N VAL A 154 14.51 -5.22 20.04
CA VAL A 154 13.81 -5.96 19.01
C VAL A 154 13.18 -7.21 19.64
N LYS A 155 11.87 -7.39 19.49
CA LYS A 155 11.14 -8.50 20.13
C LYS A 155 10.86 -9.66 19.19
N ARG A 156 10.75 -9.39 17.88
CA ARG A 156 10.28 -10.40 16.91
C ARG A 156 11.44 -11.29 16.41
N PRO A 157 11.31 -12.62 16.50
CA PRO A 157 12.41 -13.54 16.19
C PRO A 157 12.87 -13.46 14.73
N TYR A 158 11.94 -13.22 13.80
CA TYR A 158 12.26 -13.08 12.37
C TYR A 158 13.08 -11.83 12.02
N ILE A 159 13.07 -10.79 12.87
CA ILE A 159 14.00 -9.65 12.74
C ILE A 159 15.29 -9.94 13.49
N LYS A 160 15.22 -10.59 14.66
CA LYS A 160 16.42 -10.94 15.46
C LYS A 160 17.46 -11.74 14.67
N GLN A 161 17.03 -12.73 13.87
CA GLN A 161 17.93 -13.51 13.01
C GLN A 161 18.72 -12.65 12.01
N LEU A 162 18.20 -11.46 11.63
CA LEU A 162 18.84 -10.55 10.68
C LEU A 162 19.83 -9.58 11.34
N LEU A 163 20.01 -9.66 12.66
CA LEU A 163 20.86 -8.77 13.45
C LEU A 163 22.20 -9.42 13.82
N GLU A 164 22.42 -10.68 13.43
CA GLU A 164 23.69 -11.36 13.62
C GLU A 164 24.82 -10.63 12.87
N LYS A 165 25.99 -10.58 13.50
CA LYS A 165 27.19 -10.01 12.88
C LYS A 165 27.66 -10.94 11.76
N ASP A 166 28.08 -10.37 10.64
CA ASP A 166 28.61 -11.10 9.47
C ASP A 166 27.67 -12.17 8.89
N LEU A 167 26.36 -11.90 8.93
CA LEU A 167 25.33 -12.78 8.35
C LEU A 167 25.59 -13.00 6.85
N LYS A 168 25.80 -14.26 6.48
CA LYS A 168 25.97 -14.73 5.10
C LYS A 168 25.00 -15.88 4.85
N PHE A 169 24.37 -15.90 3.68
CA PHE A 169 23.47 -16.98 3.29
C PHE A 169 23.66 -17.32 1.80
N PRO A 170 23.69 -18.61 1.42
CA PRO A 170 23.68 -19.00 0.03
C PRO A 170 22.28 -18.79 -0.58
N LEU A 171 22.21 -18.71 -1.91
CA LEU A 171 20.97 -18.73 -2.69
C LEU A 171 20.87 -20.09 -3.40
N PRO A 172 20.36 -21.16 -2.74
CA PRO A 172 20.51 -22.55 -3.22
C PRO A 172 19.71 -22.87 -4.48
N HIS A 173 18.56 -22.22 -4.68
CA HIS A 173 17.67 -22.47 -5.83
C HIS A 173 17.44 -21.16 -6.59
N GLN A 174 18.42 -20.77 -7.41
CA GLN A 174 18.29 -19.61 -8.30
C GLN A 174 17.61 -20.02 -9.61
N THR A 175 16.49 -19.36 -9.94
CA THR A 175 15.78 -19.53 -11.21
C THR A 175 16.12 -18.40 -12.17
N ILE A 176 16.55 -18.72 -13.39
CA ILE A 176 16.79 -17.73 -14.43
C ILE A 176 15.46 -17.46 -15.15
N ASN A 177 14.92 -16.25 -14.99
CA ASN A 177 13.76 -15.80 -15.74
C ASN A 177 14.20 -15.27 -17.10
N PHE A 178 14.19 -16.13 -18.14
CA PHE A 178 14.29 -15.66 -19.51
C PHE A 178 12.96 -15.01 -19.93
N LEU A 179 12.90 -13.69 -19.86
CA LEU A 179 11.92 -12.93 -20.63
C LEU A 179 12.32 -13.04 -22.10
N LEU A 180 11.79 -14.05 -22.79
CA LEU A 180 11.86 -14.11 -24.25
C LEU A 180 11.15 -12.86 -24.79
N SER A 181 11.93 -11.85 -25.14
CA SER A 181 11.51 -10.81 -26.05
C SER A 181 11.19 -11.50 -27.38
N VAL A 182 9.91 -11.73 -27.64
CA VAL A 182 9.45 -12.13 -28.98
C VAL A 182 9.63 -10.90 -29.87
N SER A 183 10.81 -10.77 -30.46
CA SER A 183 11.08 -9.77 -31.49
C SER A 183 10.47 -10.25 -32.80
N TRP A 184 9.29 -9.74 -33.12
CA TRP A 184 8.68 -9.93 -34.44
C TRP A 184 9.49 -9.14 -35.48
N HIS A 185 10.25 -9.84 -36.32
CA HIS A 185 10.82 -9.24 -37.52
C HIS A 185 9.79 -9.40 -38.66
N LYS A 186 9.25 -8.28 -39.15
CA LYS A 186 8.44 -8.29 -40.38
C LYS A 186 9.37 -8.51 -41.56
N SER A 187 9.47 -9.74 -42.07
CA SER A 187 9.97 -9.97 -43.41
C SER A 187 8.93 -9.44 -44.40
N GLY A 188 9.19 -8.27 -44.97
CA GLY A 188 8.43 -7.76 -46.09
C GLY A 188 8.75 -8.61 -47.31
N LEU A 189 7.92 -9.62 -47.59
CA LEU A 189 7.65 -10.25 -48.88
C LEU A 189 6.47 -11.21 -48.63
N GLY A 190 5.42 -11.10 -49.43
CA GLY A 190 4.16 -11.81 -49.22
C GLY A 190 4.31 -13.34 -49.16
N GLY A 191 3.54 -13.96 -48.27
CA GLY A 191 3.34 -15.42 -48.21
C GLY A 191 4.00 -16.09 -46.99
N SER A 192 3.15 -16.66 -46.12
CA SER A 192 3.46 -17.56 -44.99
C SER A 192 4.41 -17.03 -43.89
N ASN A 193 3.85 -16.70 -42.72
CA ASN A 193 4.61 -16.47 -41.49
C ASN A 193 5.18 -17.81 -40.99
N ILE A 194 6.45 -18.09 -41.27
CA ILE A 194 7.20 -19.17 -40.63
C ILE A 194 7.87 -18.59 -39.39
N GLY A 195 7.28 -18.82 -38.22
CA GLY A 195 7.91 -18.50 -36.95
C GLY A 195 9.08 -19.45 -36.69
N VAL A 196 10.31 -18.96 -36.80
CA VAL A 196 11.50 -19.71 -36.39
C VAL A 196 11.61 -19.61 -34.87
N PHE A 197 11.23 -20.68 -34.18
CA PHE A 197 11.54 -20.86 -32.76
C PHE A 197 13.02 -21.26 -32.62
N PRO A 198 13.85 -20.54 -31.86
CA PRO A 198 15.12 -21.09 -31.42
C PRO A 198 14.81 -22.24 -30.43
N CYS A 199 15.00 -23.47 -30.91
CA CYS A 199 14.94 -24.68 -30.11
C CYS A 199 16.07 -24.64 -29.07
N ILE A 200 15.71 -24.49 -27.79
CA ILE A 200 16.65 -24.68 -26.68
C ILE A 200 15.99 -25.66 -25.69
N SER A 201 16.60 -26.84 -25.62
CA SER A 201 16.38 -27.98 -24.71
C SER A 201 15.36 -29.06 -25.11
N GLU A 202 15.89 -30.27 -25.29
CA GLU A 202 15.23 -31.53 -25.67
C GLU A 202 14.35 -32.19 -24.59
N ARG A 203 13.73 -31.46 -23.64
CA ARG A 203 12.90 -32.12 -22.62
C ARG A 203 11.62 -31.35 -22.32
N CYS A 204 10.60 -31.62 -23.12
CA CYS A 204 9.21 -31.88 -22.68
C CYS A 204 8.30 -31.88 -23.92
N PHE A 205 8.19 -33.02 -24.60
CA PHE A 205 7.05 -33.29 -25.47
C PHE A 205 5.98 -34.00 -24.62
N SER A 206 5.06 -33.22 -24.05
CA SER A 206 3.70 -33.69 -23.83
C SER A 206 2.85 -33.08 -24.93
N LEU A 207 2.49 -33.89 -25.93
CA LEU A 207 1.55 -33.51 -26.97
C LEU A 207 0.24 -33.04 -26.33
N ILE A 208 -0.11 -31.76 -26.51
CA ILE A 208 -1.50 -31.31 -26.41
C ILE A 208 -1.98 -31.18 -27.85
N SER A 209 -2.71 -32.19 -28.32
CA SER A 209 -3.48 -32.13 -29.56
C SER A 209 -4.67 -31.19 -29.35
N MET A 210 -4.69 -30.05 -30.03
CA MET A 210 -5.90 -29.22 -30.15
C MET A 210 -6.58 -29.57 -31.47
N ASN A 211 -7.65 -30.36 -31.39
CA ASN A 211 -8.57 -30.59 -32.49
C ASN A 211 -9.24 -29.27 -32.88
N GLY A 212 -9.21 -28.99 -34.19
CA GLY A 212 -9.76 -27.79 -34.80
C GLY A 212 -11.28 -27.68 -34.66
N ILE A 213 -11.75 -26.47 -34.36
CA ILE A 213 -13.14 -26.07 -34.50
C ILE A 213 -13.33 -25.63 -35.95
N THR A 214 -13.99 -26.46 -36.74
CA THR A 214 -14.49 -26.09 -38.07
C THR A 214 -15.71 -25.18 -37.91
N SER A 215 -15.64 -23.97 -38.46
CA SER A 215 -16.77 -23.07 -38.63
C SER A 215 -17.65 -23.59 -39.78
N SER A 216 -18.91 -23.93 -39.50
CA SER A 216 -19.91 -24.12 -40.55
C SER A 216 -20.49 -22.76 -40.97
N LYS A 217 -20.88 -22.69 -42.24
CA LYS A 217 -21.75 -21.66 -42.80
C LYS A 217 -23.16 -21.75 -42.21
#